data_AF-T2IJ58-F1
#
_entry.id   AF-T2IJ58-F1
#
_cell.length_a   1.000
_cell.length_b   1.000
_cell.length_c   1.000
_cell.angle_alpha   90.00
_cell.angle_beta   90.00
_cell.angle_gamma   90.00
#
_symmetry.space_group_name_H-M   'P 1'
#
loop_
_entity.id
_entity.type
_entity.pdbx_description
1 polymer ?
#
loop_
_entity_poly.entity_id
_entity_poly.type
_entity_poly.pdbx_seq_one_letter_code
_entity_poly.pdbx_strand_id
1 'polypeptide(L)'
;MKNLTFPSLIFQGSVVAIATTVLTSTVVETAQGATVTYTLEGTVTSGPLLNQTYSGIFSFDDASLTGSGDEFLTVDTIFVNFNGSTFTKADATVPPEVSFFEGDFLGLSFSVSQDTPPLSFSFIPGFFDVTESFVSYEENTLAGDGNVIYSQISVPESSSILGLFGFGLYGLAVFFKQKSPAKISRSLKL
;
A
#
# COMPACT_ATOMS: atom_id res chain seq x y z
N MET A 1 -0.53 -92.72 -23.81
CA MET A 1 0.32 -92.58 -22.60
C MET A 1 1.15 -91.30 -22.80
N LYS A 2 1.07 -90.22 -22.02
CA LYS A 2 0.76 -90.05 -20.60
C LYS A 2 0.07 -88.68 -20.41
N ASN A 3 -1.00 -88.66 -19.60
CA ASN A 3 -1.50 -87.46 -18.91
C ASN A 3 -0.47 -87.02 -17.89
N LEU A 4 -0.12 -85.74 -17.81
CA LEU A 4 0.48 -85.13 -16.60
C LEU A 4 0.10 -83.63 -16.51
N THR A 5 -0.88 -83.39 -15.65
CA THR A 5 -1.10 -82.33 -14.64
C THR A 5 -0.25 -81.04 -14.64
N PHE A 6 -0.97 -79.91 -14.52
CA PHE A 6 -0.53 -78.51 -14.37
C PHE A 6 0.25 -78.19 -13.07
N PRO A 7 0.90 -77.02 -13.01
CA PRO A 7 0.69 -76.14 -11.86
C PRO A 7 0.34 -74.69 -12.25
N SER A 8 -0.54 -74.11 -11.45
CA SER A 8 -0.95 -72.70 -11.43
C SER A 8 0.19 -71.77 -10.99
N LEU A 9 0.28 -70.57 -11.59
CA LEU A 9 0.93 -69.42 -10.95
C LEU A 9 -0.03 -68.24 -10.83
N ILE A 10 0.03 -67.62 -9.66
CA ILE A 10 -0.87 -66.63 -9.08
C ILE A 10 -0.21 -65.24 -9.18
N PHE A 11 -1.04 -64.21 -9.38
CA PHE A 11 -0.87 -62.78 -9.01
C PHE A 11 0.25 -61.94 -9.63
N GLN A 12 -0.10 -60.81 -10.25
CA GLN A 12 -0.01 -59.49 -9.60
C GLN A 12 -0.57 -58.41 -10.54
N GLY A 13 -1.56 -57.66 -10.04
CA GLY A 13 -2.10 -56.51 -10.74
C GLY A 13 -1.06 -55.40 -10.88
N SER A 14 -0.90 -54.87 -12.08
CA SER A 14 -0.16 -53.62 -12.30
C SER A 14 -1.15 -52.47 -12.28
N VAL A 15 -1.26 -51.79 -11.14
CA VAL A 15 -1.88 -50.47 -11.07
C VAL A 15 -0.87 -49.48 -11.65
N VAL A 16 -1.17 -48.91 -12.81
CA VAL A 16 -0.39 -47.81 -13.39
C VAL A 16 -0.76 -46.54 -12.64
N ALA A 17 0.13 -46.07 -11.77
CA ALA A 17 0.00 -44.77 -11.13
C ALA A 17 0.47 -43.70 -12.12
N ILE A 18 -0.47 -42.88 -12.62
CA ILE A 18 -0.15 -41.69 -13.41
C ILE A 18 0.17 -40.58 -12.42
N ALA A 19 1.45 -40.22 -12.31
CA ALA A 19 1.87 -39.06 -11.52
C ALA A 19 1.63 -37.79 -12.34
N THR A 20 0.61 -37.02 -11.99
CA THR A 20 0.38 -35.67 -12.54
C THR A 20 1.19 -34.67 -11.73
N THR A 21 2.28 -34.16 -12.30
CA THR A 21 3.05 -33.06 -11.71
C THR A 21 2.27 -31.76 -11.89
N VAL A 22 1.75 -31.20 -10.81
CA VAL A 22 1.16 -29.84 -10.80
C VAL A 22 2.32 -28.85 -10.67
N LEU A 23 2.56 -28.07 -11.71
CA LEU A 23 3.44 -26.90 -11.67
C LEU A 23 2.70 -25.79 -10.93
N THR A 24 2.97 -25.62 -9.65
CA THR A 24 2.52 -24.45 -8.88
C THR A 24 3.38 -23.26 -9.26
N SER A 25 2.87 -22.40 -10.13
CA SER A 25 3.44 -21.07 -10.38
C SER A 25 3.30 -20.25 -9.10
N THR A 26 4.39 -20.04 -8.38
CA THR A 26 4.45 -19.01 -7.32
C THR A 26 4.26 -17.66 -7.99
N VAL A 27 3.13 -17.01 -7.75
CA VAL A 27 2.98 -15.58 -8.03
C VAL A 27 3.92 -14.88 -7.06
N VAL A 28 5.04 -14.39 -7.57
CA VAL A 28 5.87 -13.44 -6.84
C VAL A 28 5.13 -12.11 -6.95
N GLU A 29 4.42 -11.74 -5.89
CA GLU A 29 4.01 -10.35 -5.71
C GLU A 29 5.30 -9.54 -5.61
N THR A 30 5.68 -8.88 -6.70
CA THR A 30 6.65 -7.80 -6.60
C THR A 30 5.93 -6.69 -5.86
N ALA A 31 6.24 -6.47 -4.58
CA ALA A 31 5.97 -5.21 -3.93
C ALA A 31 6.69 -4.13 -4.75
N GLN A 32 5.98 -3.52 -5.69
CA GLN A 32 6.44 -2.26 -6.26
C GLN A 32 6.20 -1.26 -5.14
N GLY A 33 7.28 -0.65 -4.63
CA GLY A 33 7.14 0.41 -3.64
C GLY A 33 6.11 1.43 -4.10
N ALA A 34 5.24 1.78 -3.18
CA ALA A 34 4.20 2.76 -3.42
C ALA A 34 4.79 4.13 -3.10
N THR A 35 4.53 5.10 -3.97
CA THR A 35 4.73 6.50 -3.58
C THR A 35 3.73 6.83 -2.48
N VAL A 36 4.23 7.01 -1.26
CA VAL A 36 3.46 7.45 -0.11
C VAL A 36 3.48 8.97 -0.09
N THR A 37 2.31 9.58 0.13
CA THR A 37 2.17 11.04 0.18
C THR A 37 1.56 11.46 1.51
N TYR A 38 2.12 12.48 2.14
CA TYR A 38 1.61 13.08 3.37
C TYR A 38 1.36 14.57 3.16
N THR A 39 0.31 15.08 3.79
CA THR A 39 0.19 16.50 4.10
C THR A 39 0.72 16.76 5.50
N LEU A 40 1.32 17.93 5.69
CA LEU A 40 1.66 18.46 7.01
C LEU A 40 0.94 19.78 7.23
N GLU A 41 0.55 20.04 8.47
CA GLU A 41 0.00 21.32 8.90
C GLU A 41 0.38 21.61 10.35
N GLY A 42 0.43 22.88 10.72
CA GLY A 42 0.84 23.25 12.06
C GLY A 42 0.67 24.72 12.38
N THR A 43 0.91 25.06 13.64
CA THR A 43 0.87 26.43 14.13
C THR A 43 2.10 26.71 14.99
N VAL A 44 2.65 27.90 14.85
CA VAL A 44 3.72 28.38 15.71
C VAL A 44 3.18 28.68 17.10
N THR A 45 3.79 28.10 18.13
CA THR A 45 3.34 28.16 19.53
C THR A 45 4.23 29.07 20.39
N SER A 46 5.38 29.51 19.88
CA SER A 46 6.28 30.44 20.57
C SER A 46 7.06 31.33 19.58
N GLY A 47 7.68 32.40 20.10
CA GLY A 47 8.55 33.29 19.33
C GLY A 47 7.83 34.39 18.52
N PRO A 48 8.55 35.07 17.61
CA PRO A 48 8.04 36.22 16.85
C PRO A 48 6.85 35.90 15.94
N LEU A 49 6.80 34.67 15.42
CA LEU A 49 5.79 34.20 14.49
C LEU A 49 4.61 33.53 15.20
N LEU A 50 4.38 33.81 16.50
CA LEU A 50 3.31 33.22 17.29
C LEU A 50 1.95 33.25 16.55
N ASN A 51 1.25 32.11 16.54
CA ASN A 51 -0.03 31.89 15.85
C ASN A 51 0.04 31.92 14.31
N GLN A 52 1.21 32.08 13.70
CA GLN A 52 1.36 31.84 12.26
C GLN A 52 1.14 30.36 11.97
N THR A 53 0.47 30.08 10.86
CA THR A 53 0.24 28.72 10.40
C THR A 53 1.18 28.38 9.26
N TYR A 54 1.41 27.09 9.09
CA TYR A 54 2.13 26.53 7.95
C TYR A 54 1.45 25.25 7.49
N SER A 55 1.69 24.91 6.23
CA SER A 55 1.14 23.70 5.62
C SER A 55 2.06 23.22 4.51
N GLY A 56 1.98 21.94 4.18
CA GLY A 56 2.79 21.36 3.13
C GLY A 56 2.31 20.00 2.68
N ILE A 57 2.99 19.50 1.66
CA ILE A 57 2.82 18.16 1.12
C ILE A 57 4.19 17.61 0.76
N PHE A 58 4.42 16.34 1.05
CA PHE A 58 5.63 15.63 0.64
C PHE A 58 5.32 14.19 0.27
N SER A 59 6.23 13.57 -0.48
CA SER A 59 6.13 12.17 -0.88
C SER A 59 7.48 11.46 -0.81
N PHE A 60 7.44 10.15 -0.63
CA PHE A 60 8.61 9.26 -0.65
C PHE A 60 8.20 7.87 -1.18
N ASP A 61 9.18 7.08 -1.62
CA ASP A 61 9.01 5.68 -1.98
C ASP A 61 9.22 4.78 -0.76
N ASP A 62 8.24 3.93 -0.44
CA ASP A 62 8.30 2.99 0.68
C ASP A 62 8.92 1.63 0.34
N ALA A 63 9.42 1.43 -0.89
CA ALA A 63 9.97 0.15 -1.38
C ALA A 63 11.01 -0.50 -0.45
N SER A 64 11.79 0.32 0.27
CA SER A 64 12.87 -0.14 1.13
C SER A 64 12.50 -0.24 2.62
N LEU A 65 11.25 0.05 3.01
CA LEU A 65 10.82 -0.16 4.39
C LEU A 65 10.77 -1.66 4.71
N THR A 66 11.38 -2.00 5.84
CA THR A 66 11.38 -3.35 6.41
C THR A 66 10.40 -3.47 7.57
N GLY A 67 10.01 -2.34 8.18
CA GLY A 67 9.08 -2.26 9.30
C GLY A 67 9.70 -2.64 10.64
N SER A 68 11.03 -2.53 10.79
CA SER A 68 11.72 -2.89 12.03
C SER A 68 12.97 -2.06 12.28
N GLY A 69 13.18 -1.70 13.55
CA GLY A 69 14.27 -0.82 13.98
C GLY A 69 14.11 0.61 13.47
N ASP A 70 15.21 1.36 13.48
CA ASP A 70 15.28 2.73 12.94
C ASP A 70 15.44 2.69 11.41
N GLU A 71 14.54 3.37 10.70
CA GLU A 71 14.57 3.44 9.23
C GLU A 71 14.41 4.88 8.75
N PHE A 72 15.20 5.26 7.74
CA PHE A 72 15.19 6.60 7.15
C PHE A 72 15.02 6.48 5.64
N LEU A 73 14.01 7.14 5.09
CA LEU A 73 13.79 7.17 3.64
C LEU A 73 13.93 8.59 3.11
N THR A 74 14.60 8.73 1.97
CA THR A 74 14.72 10.02 1.30
C THR A 74 13.37 10.49 0.77
N VAL A 75 13.08 11.78 0.98
CA VAL A 75 11.89 12.43 0.43
C VAL A 75 12.09 12.75 -1.05
N ASP A 76 11.13 12.37 -1.90
CA ASP A 76 11.16 12.59 -3.35
C ASP A 76 10.73 14.02 -3.71
N THR A 77 9.57 14.43 -3.20
CA THR A 77 9.00 15.75 -3.41
C THR A 77 8.57 16.36 -2.10
N ILE A 78 8.73 17.67 -1.96
CA ILE A 78 8.27 18.43 -0.79
C ILE A 78 7.93 19.86 -1.22
N PHE A 79 6.81 20.36 -0.71
CA PHE A 79 6.37 21.74 -0.79
C PHE A 79 5.85 22.16 0.58
N VAL A 80 6.45 23.19 1.18
CA VAL A 80 6.02 23.74 2.47
C VAL A 80 5.77 25.23 2.30
N ASN A 81 4.61 25.70 2.74
CA ASN A 81 4.30 27.12 2.85
C ASN A 81 4.49 27.55 4.30
N PHE A 82 5.43 28.45 4.54
CA PHE A 82 5.71 29.02 5.85
C PHE A 82 6.15 30.49 5.73
N ASN A 83 5.64 31.35 6.61
CA ASN A 83 5.91 32.79 6.62
C ASN A 83 5.75 33.47 5.23
N GLY A 84 4.68 33.10 4.50
CA GLY A 84 4.37 33.64 3.17
C GLY A 84 5.30 33.17 2.03
N SER A 85 6.23 32.25 2.29
CA SER A 85 7.15 31.68 1.31
C SER A 85 6.87 30.21 1.08
N THR A 86 7.19 29.72 -0.13
CA THR A 86 7.13 28.29 -0.47
C THR A 86 8.54 27.72 -0.53
N PHE A 87 8.74 26.64 0.20
CA PHE A 87 9.99 25.90 0.31
C PHE A 87 9.85 24.53 -0.33
N THR A 88 10.91 24.10 -0.98
CA THR A 88 10.99 22.85 -1.73
C THR A 88 12.23 22.06 -1.35
N LYS A 89 12.39 20.88 -1.95
CA LYS A 89 13.61 20.07 -1.78
C LYS A 89 14.89 20.82 -2.14
N ALA A 90 14.82 21.80 -3.06
CA ALA A 90 15.96 22.60 -3.48
C ALA A 90 16.44 23.58 -2.41
N ASP A 91 15.58 23.93 -1.45
CA ASP A 91 15.87 24.87 -0.36
C ASP A 91 16.43 24.16 0.88
N ALA A 92 16.51 22.83 0.84
CA ALA A 92 16.93 22.02 1.97
C ALA A 92 18.43 22.19 2.26
N THR A 93 18.78 22.39 3.53
CA THR A 93 20.19 22.44 4.00
C THR A 93 20.86 21.07 3.89
N VAL A 94 20.09 20.00 4.08
CA VAL A 94 20.49 18.60 3.90
C VAL A 94 19.37 17.85 3.16
N PRO A 95 19.64 16.71 2.49
CA PRO A 95 18.60 15.92 1.87
C PRO A 95 17.47 15.60 2.87
N PRO A 96 16.21 15.94 2.56
CA PRO A 96 15.10 15.67 3.47
C PRO A 96 14.80 14.18 3.54
N GLU A 97 14.41 13.74 4.73
CA GLU A 97 14.15 12.33 5.04
C GLU A 97 12.89 12.20 5.90
N VAL A 98 12.23 11.05 5.81
CA VAL A 98 11.22 10.62 6.77
C VAL A 98 11.83 9.56 7.69
N SER A 99 11.46 9.62 8.96
CA SER A 99 11.95 8.71 9.99
C SER A 99 10.87 7.73 10.40
N PHE A 100 11.25 6.48 10.63
CA PHE A 100 10.40 5.42 11.15
C PHE A 100 11.11 4.69 12.29
N PHE A 101 10.33 4.17 13.23
CA PHE A 101 10.81 3.28 14.29
C PHE A 101 9.85 2.11 14.45
N GLU A 102 10.34 0.88 14.29
CA GLU A 102 9.53 -0.34 14.34
C GLU A 102 8.30 -0.30 13.40
N GLY A 103 8.47 0.35 12.24
CA GLY A 103 7.43 0.55 11.23
C GLY A 103 6.49 1.75 11.49
N ASP A 104 6.56 2.38 12.66
CA ASP A 104 5.77 3.56 12.97
C ASP A 104 6.44 4.82 12.41
N PHE A 105 5.67 5.63 11.68
CA PHE A 105 6.13 6.91 11.16
C PHE A 105 6.39 7.90 12.31
N LEU A 106 7.58 8.49 12.36
CA LEU A 106 8.00 9.43 13.40
C LEU A 106 7.95 10.90 12.96
N GLY A 107 7.92 11.16 11.65
CA GLY A 107 7.85 12.52 11.12
C GLY A 107 8.83 12.79 9.97
N LEU A 108 8.79 14.03 9.51
CA LEU A 108 9.67 14.58 8.50
C LEU A 108 10.88 15.27 9.14
N SER A 109 12.08 14.97 8.64
CA SER A 109 13.30 15.74 8.84
C SER A 109 13.50 16.64 7.61
N PHE A 110 13.25 17.94 7.77
CA PHE A 110 13.44 18.93 6.71
C PHE A 110 13.90 20.24 7.32
N SER A 111 15.12 20.63 7.02
CA SER A 111 15.73 21.87 7.50
C SER A 111 16.02 22.82 6.33
N VAL A 112 15.70 24.09 6.52
CA VAL A 112 15.99 25.18 5.59
C VAL A 112 16.75 26.27 6.33
N SER A 113 17.69 26.91 5.65
CA SER A 113 18.34 28.13 6.11
C SER A 113 18.43 29.14 4.98
N GLN A 114 17.77 30.29 5.15
CA GLN A 114 17.82 31.40 4.21
C GLN A 114 18.33 32.66 4.89
N ASP A 115 19.16 33.42 4.18
CA ASP A 115 19.71 34.69 4.64
C ASP A 115 18.84 35.90 4.26
N THR A 116 17.95 35.78 3.27
CA THR A 116 17.18 36.93 2.75
C THR A 116 15.79 36.53 2.19
N PRO A 117 14.69 36.86 2.88
CA PRO A 117 14.64 37.31 4.27
C PRO A 117 15.23 36.25 5.22
N PRO A 118 15.84 36.64 6.35
CA PRO A 118 16.48 35.71 7.27
C PRO A 118 15.43 34.85 7.97
N LEU A 119 15.32 33.60 7.53
CA LEU A 119 14.45 32.60 8.09
C LEU A 119 15.13 31.24 7.97
N SER A 120 15.34 30.59 9.11
CA SER A 120 15.73 29.19 9.18
C SER A 120 14.66 28.42 9.93
N PHE A 121 14.37 27.20 9.52
CA PHE A 121 13.46 26.32 10.25
C PHE A 121 13.85 24.86 10.05
N SER A 122 13.41 24.02 10.98
CA SER A 122 13.51 22.58 10.86
C SER A 122 12.24 21.91 11.35
N PHE A 123 11.69 21.04 10.53
CA PHE A 123 10.82 19.97 11.01
C PHE A 123 11.69 18.89 11.64
N ILE A 124 11.32 18.48 12.84
CA ILE A 124 12.08 17.55 13.67
C ILE A 124 11.15 16.37 13.97
N PRO A 125 11.50 15.14 13.56
CA PRO A 125 10.69 13.97 13.84
C PRO A 125 10.66 13.68 15.35
N GLY A 126 9.63 12.96 15.78
CA GLY A 126 9.57 12.41 17.13
C GLY A 126 10.65 11.35 17.36
N PHE A 127 10.82 10.94 18.63
CA PHE A 127 11.81 9.92 18.98
C PHE A 127 11.20 8.53 18.98
N PHE A 128 10.01 8.37 19.56
CA PHE A 128 9.25 7.11 19.55
C PHE A 128 7.84 7.24 18.96
N ASP A 129 7.32 8.47 18.88
CA ASP A 129 5.96 8.71 18.43
C ASP A 129 5.89 10.01 17.63
N VAL A 130 5.12 10.04 16.55
CA VAL A 130 4.94 11.22 15.70
C VAL A 130 4.39 12.44 16.46
N THR A 131 3.65 12.24 17.56
CA THR A 131 3.12 13.33 18.39
C THR A 131 4.19 14.12 19.12
N GLU A 132 5.42 13.60 19.20
CA GLU A 132 6.59 14.30 19.73
C GLU A 132 7.26 15.21 18.68
N SER A 133 6.88 15.07 17.41
CA SER A 133 7.43 15.90 16.33
C SER A 133 7.01 17.37 16.47
N PHE A 134 7.90 18.25 16.05
CA PHE A 134 7.69 19.69 16.15
C PHE A 134 8.44 20.43 15.05
N VAL A 135 8.16 21.73 14.91
CA VAL A 135 8.98 22.64 14.12
C VAL A 135 9.73 23.57 15.07
N SER A 136 10.98 23.87 14.74
CA SER A 136 11.73 24.97 15.34
C SER A 136 12.15 25.95 14.25
N TYR A 137 12.19 27.24 14.55
CA TYR A 137 12.59 28.27 13.60
C TYR A 137 13.39 29.38 14.26
N GLU A 138 14.13 30.11 13.42
CA GLU A 138 14.79 31.36 13.75
C GLU A 138 14.47 32.40 12.67
N GLU A 139 13.92 33.54 13.08
CA GLU A 139 13.64 34.70 12.24
C GLU A 139 14.36 35.92 12.82
N ASN A 140 15.21 36.58 12.03
CA ASN A 140 15.96 37.76 12.48
C ASN A 140 16.65 37.56 13.85
N THR A 141 17.31 36.41 14.09
CA THR A 141 17.97 36.03 15.37
C THR A 141 17.04 35.73 16.56
N LEU A 142 15.73 35.72 16.33
CA LEU A 142 14.73 35.36 17.33
C LEU A 142 14.18 33.97 17.02
N ALA A 143 14.23 33.08 18.00
CA ALA A 143 13.80 31.70 17.85
C ALA A 143 12.37 31.48 18.36
N GLY A 144 11.75 30.41 17.86
CA GLY A 144 10.51 29.88 18.37
C GLY A 144 10.24 28.46 17.84
N ASP A 145 9.12 27.90 18.28
CA ASP A 145 8.73 26.53 17.98
C ASP A 145 7.24 26.47 17.60
N GLY A 146 6.81 25.33 17.07
CA GLY A 146 5.42 25.05 16.73
C GLY A 146 5.11 23.57 16.68
N ASN A 147 3.82 23.25 16.68
CA ASN A 147 3.33 21.87 16.57
C ASN A 147 3.15 21.48 15.10
N VAL A 148 3.43 20.23 14.75
CA VAL A 148 3.17 19.69 13.40
C VAL A 148 2.25 18.49 13.48
N ILE A 149 1.35 18.38 12.52
CA ILE A 149 0.40 17.27 12.36
C ILE A 149 0.59 16.73 10.95
N TYR A 150 0.67 15.40 10.83
CA TYR A 150 0.82 14.70 9.56
C TYR A 150 -0.44 13.91 9.24
N SER A 151 -0.88 13.96 7.98
CA SER A 151 -1.98 13.14 7.46
C SER A 151 -1.54 12.46 6.17
N GLN A 152 -1.56 11.13 6.16
CA GLN A 152 -1.27 10.36 4.96
C GLN A 152 -2.44 10.49 3.97
N ILE A 153 -2.14 10.84 2.72
CA ILE A 153 -3.09 10.76 1.63
C ILE A 153 -3.15 9.29 1.20
N SER A 154 -4.31 8.64 1.39
CA SER A 154 -4.48 7.26 0.95
C SER A 154 -4.38 7.18 -0.58
N VAL A 155 -3.35 6.49 -1.05
CA VAL A 155 -3.31 6.03 -2.44
C VAL A 155 -4.20 4.78 -2.49
N PRO A 156 -5.21 4.72 -3.38
CA PRO A 156 -5.94 3.49 -3.58
C PRO A 156 -4.94 2.43 -4.02
N GLU A 157 -4.67 1.43 -3.17
CA GLU A 157 -3.99 0.22 -3.61
C GLU A 157 -4.72 -0.24 -4.87
N SER A 158 -3.97 -0.45 -5.96
CA SER A 158 -4.56 -0.94 -7.21
C SER A 158 -5.24 -2.25 -6.88
N SER A 159 -6.55 -2.20 -6.64
CA SER A 159 -7.36 -3.36 -6.34
C SER A 159 -7.04 -4.36 -7.43
N SER A 160 -6.46 -5.49 -7.06
CA SER A 160 -6.26 -6.63 -7.93
C SER A 160 -7.63 -7.07 -8.44
N ILE A 161 -8.14 -6.42 -9.48
CA ILE A 161 -9.26 -6.89 -10.31
C ILE A 161 -8.68 -8.05 -11.13
N LEU A 162 -8.30 -9.11 -10.43
CA LEU A 162 -8.09 -10.46 -10.94
C LEU A 162 -9.29 -11.32 -10.53
N GLY A 163 -10.48 -10.74 -10.68
CA GLY A 163 -11.74 -11.42 -10.49
C GLY A 163 -12.79 -10.74 -11.35
N LEU A 164 -12.94 -11.21 -12.59
CA LEU A 164 -14.22 -11.48 -13.29
C LEU A 164 -14.12 -11.43 -14.83
N PHE A 165 -13.15 -12.10 -15.46
CA PHE A 165 -13.28 -12.49 -16.89
C PHE A 165 -13.45 -14.00 -17.04
N GLY A 166 -14.22 -14.59 -16.13
CA GLY A 166 -14.36 -16.04 -15.99
C GLY A 166 -15.73 -16.61 -16.32
N PHE A 167 -16.56 -15.99 -17.16
CA PHE A 167 -17.74 -16.66 -17.74
C PHE A 167 -18.07 -16.13 -19.13
N GLY A 168 -17.14 -16.35 -20.06
CA GLY A 168 -17.31 -16.04 -21.47
C GLY A 168 -17.33 -17.29 -22.37
N LEU A 169 -17.79 -18.46 -21.93
CA LEU A 169 -17.90 -19.65 -22.79
C LEU A 169 -19.04 -20.60 -22.35
N TYR A 170 -20.30 -20.22 -22.59
CA TYR A 170 -21.41 -21.20 -22.68
C TYR A 170 -22.35 -20.80 -23.82
N GLY A 171 -21.84 -20.90 -25.04
CA GLY A 171 -22.68 -21.07 -26.22
C GLY A 171 -22.47 -22.48 -26.76
N LEU A 172 -23.34 -23.44 -26.41
CA LEU A 172 -23.68 -24.52 -27.35
C LEU A 172 -25.07 -25.10 -27.04
N ALA A 173 -25.89 -25.13 -28.09
CA ALA A 173 -27.32 -25.34 -28.12
C ALA A 173 -27.79 -26.75 -27.71
N VAL A 174 -28.98 -26.83 -27.11
CA VAL A 174 -29.94 -27.91 -27.43
C VAL A 174 -31.34 -27.32 -27.52
N PHE A 175 -31.86 -27.30 -28.75
CA PHE A 175 -33.23 -26.96 -29.11
C PHE A 175 -34.07 -28.24 -29.06
N PHE A 176 -35.01 -28.37 -28.11
CA PHE A 176 -36.13 -29.33 -28.24
C PHE A 176 -37.45 -28.72 -27.75
N LYS A 177 -38.06 -27.96 -28.66
CA LYS A 177 -39.48 -27.97 -29.03
C LYS A 177 -40.42 -28.71 -28.05
N GLN A 178 -41.11 -27.98 -27.17
CA GLN A 178 -42.37 -28.46 -26.59
C GLN A 178 -43.56 -27.88 -27.35
N LYS A 179 -44.23 -28.77 -28.09
CA LYS A 179 -45.59 -28.55 -28.61
C LYS A 179 -46.53 -28.39 -27.42
N SER A 180 -47.31 -27.30 -27.43
CA SER A 180 -48.55 -27.22 -26.65
C SER A 180 -49.59 -28.18 -27.25
N PRO A 181 -50.31 -28.93 -26.42
CA PRO A 181 -51.76 -28.98 -26.60
C PRO A 181 -52.55 -28.80 -25.30
N ALA A 182 -53.61 -28.01 -25.41
CA ALA A 182 -54.69 -27.91 -24.43
C ALA A 182 -55.58 -29.18 -24.39
N LYS A 183 -56.14 -29.48 -23.20
CA LYS A 183 -57.40 -30.23 -22.92
C LYS A 183 -57.65 -30.13 -21.40
N ILE A 184 -58.60 -29.35 -20.89
CA ILE A 184 -60.07 -29.52 -20.79
C ILE A 184 -60.52 -30.81 -20.06
N SER A 185 -61.02 -30.59 -18.83
CA SER A 185 -62.25 -31.14 -18.19
C SER A 185 -62.29 -32.51 -17.48
N ARG A 186 -62.85 -32.42 -16.25
CA ARG A 186 -63.83 -33.31 -15.54
C ARG A 186 -63.36 -34.39 -14.56
N SER A 187 -63.63 -34.09 -13.28
CA SER A 187 -64.48 -34.81 -12.29
C SER A 187 -64.46 -36.34 -12.24
N LEU A 188 -64.21 -36.93 -11.05
CA LEU A 188 -65.27 -37.41 -10.13
C LEU A 188 -64.67 -38.07 -8.86
N LYS A 189 -65.36 -37.79 -7.73
CA LYS A 189 -65.64 -38.61 -6.53
C LYS A 189 -64.66 -39.71 -6.09
N LEU A 190 -64.38 -39.70 -4.78
CA LEU A 190 -64.89 -40.70 -3.83
C LEU A 190 -65.34 -40.00 -2.56
#